data_AF-A0AAP4D1B9-F1
#
_entry.id   AF-A0AAP4D1B9-F1
#
_cell.length_a   1.000
_cell.length_b   1.000
_cell.length_c   1.000
_cell.angle_alpha   90.00
_cell.angle_beta   90.00
_cell.angle_gamma   90.00
#
_symmetry.space_group_name_H-M   'P 1'
#
loop_
_entity.id
_entity.type
_entity.pdbx_description
1 polymer ?
#
loop_
_entity_poly.entity_id
_entity_poly.type
_entity_poly.pdbx_seq_one_letter_code
_entity_poly.pdbx_strand_id
1 'polypeptide(L)'
;MSNFIFFRKGTQISTVRKGDTDAASHLKQQGYEQEFEEIEAADASSALARYQDIKKEEELNLYAFATGPIFTVLIVVVAAAVGYLVMR
;
A
#
# COMPACT_ATOMS: atom_id res chain seq x y z
N MET A 1 -17.00 0.68 -17.24
CA MET A 1 -16.11 0.20 -16.16
C MET A 1 -16.91 0.15 -14.87
N SER A 2 -16.44 -0.56 -13.84
CA SER A 2 -17.17 -0.74 -12.57
C SER A 2 -16.24 -0.44 -11.39
N ASN A 3 -16.80 0.12 -10.32
CA ASN A 3 -16.08 0.31 -9.08
C ASN A 3 -16.15 -0.96 -8.23
N PHE A 4 -14.99 -1.36 -7.75
CA PHE A 4 -14.80 -2.50 -6.88
C PHE A 4 -14.33 -2.03 -5.53
N ILE A 5 -14.92 -2.59 -4.48
CA ILE A 5 -14.52 -2.39 -3.08
C ILE A 5 -13.85 -3.67 -2.57
N PHE A 6 -12.93 -3.51 -1.63
CA PHE A 6 -12.08 -4.60 -1.16
C PHE A 6 -12.36 -4.94 0.29
N PHE A 7 -12.18 -6.22 0.58
CA PHE A 7 -12.46 -6.82 1.88
C PHE A 7 -11.28 -7.69 2.29
N ARG A 8 -10.83 -7.56 3.54
CA ARG A 8 -9.71 -8.33 4.10
C ARG A 8 -10.16 -9.21 5.26
N LYS A 9 -9.60 -10.41 5.30
CA LYS A 9 -9.64 -11.28 6.49
C LYS A 9 -8.27 -11.93 6.64
N GLY A 10 -7.47 -11.45 7.59
CA GLY A 10 -6.07 -11.83 7.72
C GLY A 10 -5.29 -11.49 6.44
N THR A 11 -4.74 -12.49 5.77
CA THR A 11 -4.02 -12.33 4.50
C THR A 11 -4.90 -12.48 3.25
N GLN A 12 -6.16 -12.88 3.42
CA GLN A 12 -7.07 -13.07 2.31
C GLN A 12 -7.74 -11.76 1.92
N ILE A 13 -7.69 -11.45 0.62
CA ILE A 13 -8.39 -10.32 0.01
C ILE A 13 -9.50 -10.84 -0.89
N SER A 14 -10.68 -10.25 -0.77
CA SER A 14 -11.80 -10.47 -1.67
C SER A 14 -12.29 -9.12 -2.20
N THR A 15 -12.95 -9.14 -3.36
CA THR A 15 -13.47 -7.93 -4.00
C THR A 15 -14.87 -8.17 -4.54
N VAL A 16 -15.71 -7.15 -4.43
CA VAL A 16 -17.08 -7.14 -4.95
C VAL A 16 -17.33 -5.81 -5.63
N ARG A 17 -18.28 -5.79 -6.57
CA ARG A 17 -18.74 -4.53 -7.16
C ARG A 17 -19.39 -3.68 -6.06
N LYS A 18 -19.12 -2.37 -6.01
CA LYS A 18 -19.64 -1.47 -4.97
C LYS A 18 -21.16 -1.47 -4.83
N GLY A 19 -21.89 -1.73 -5.92
CA GLY A 19 -23.35 -1.83 -5.91
C GLY A 19 -23.91 -3.19 -5.45
N ASP A 20 -23.06 -4.20 -5.26
CA ASP A 20 -23.47 -5.53 -4.82
C ASP A 20 -23.48 -5.60 -3.28
N THR A 21 -24.55 -5.05 -2.70
CA THR A 21 -24.74 -4.96 -1.26
C THR A 21 -24.88 -6.32 -0.59
N ASP A 22 -25.40 -7.31 -1.33
CA ASP A 22 -25.62 -8.66 -0.82
C ASP A 22 -24.27 -9.39 -0.67
N ALA A 23 -23.43 -9.35 -1.71
CA ALA A 23 -22.09 -9.92 -1.65
C ALA A 23 -21.21 -9.22 -0.59
N ALA A 24 -21.30 -7.89 -0.50
CA ALA A 24 -20.60 -7.11 0.53
C ALA A 24 -21.05 -7.49 1.95
N SER A 25 -22.36 -7.66 2.16
CA SER A 25 -22.91 -8.06 3.46
C SER A 25 -22.51 -9.48 3.83
N HIS A 26 -22.50 -10.41 2.87
CA HIS A 26 -22.05 -11.78 3.10
C HIS A 26 -20.57 -11.84 3.52
N LEU A 27 -19.69 -11.05 2.90
CA LEU A 27 -18.29 -10.95 3.32
C LEU A 27 -18.16 -10.41 4.75
N LYS A 28 -18.91 -9.37 5.10
CA LYS A 28 -18.93 -8.84 6.47
C LYS A 28 -19.38 -9.90 7.50
N GLN A 29 -20.41 -10.68 7.19
CA GLN A 29 -20.87 -11.78 8.06
C GLN A 29 -19.83 -12.88 8.22
N GLN A 30 -18.99 -13.11 7.21
CA GLN A 30 -17.86 -14.05 7.28
C GLN A 30 -16.66 -13.50 8.06
N GLY A 31 -16.74 -12.28 8.60
CA GLY A 31 -15.68 -11.62 9.36
C GLY A 31 -14.62 -10.96 8.50
N TYR A 32 -14.96 -10.57 7.27
CA TYR A 32 -14.12 -9.67 6.49
C TYR A 32 -14.39 -8.22 6.88
N GLU A 33 -13.33 -7.43 6.93
CA GLU A 33 -13.38 -5.99 7.11
C GLU A 33 -13.22 -5.30 5.77
N GLN A 34 -13.98 -4.20 5.57
CA GLN A 34 -13.89 -3.44 4.34
C GLN A 34 -12.66 -2.53 4.40
N GLU A 35 -11.84 -2.57 3.35
CA GLU A 35 -10.69 -1.69 3.20
C GLU A 35 -11.13 -0.31 2.68
N PHE A 36 -10.24 0.68 2.79
CA PHE A 36 -10.52 2.04 2.30
C PHE A 36 -10.52 2.13 0.77
N GLU A 37 -9.78 1.25 0.09
CA GLU A 37 -9.61 1.32 -1.35
C GLU A 37 -10.90 1.01 -2.11
N GLU A 38 -11.12 1.83 -3.14
CA GLU A 38 -12.13 1.62 -4.17
C GLU A 38 -11.45 1.81 -5.52
N ILE A 39 -11.55 0.82 -6.41
CA ILE A 39 -10.83 0.81 -7.67
C ILE A 39 -11.81 0.63 -8.82
N GLU A 40 -11.77 1.53 -9.79
CA GLU A 40 -12.46 1.36 -11.07
C GLU A 40 -11.66 0.41 -11.97
N ALA A 41 -12.31 -0.66 -12.44
CA ALA A 41 -11.69 -1.64 -13.33
C ALA A 41 -12.71 -2.25 -14.31
N ALA A 42 -12.20 -2.99 -15.30
CA ALA A 42 -13.04 -3.75 -16.23
C ALA A 42 -13.73 -4.94 -15.53
N ASP A 43 -13.02 -5.61 -14.63
CA ASP A 43 -13.45 -6.81 -13.94
C ASP A 43 -12.73 -6.95 -12.57
N ALA A 44 -13.16 -7.92 -11.78
CA ALA A 44 -12.64 -8.17 -10.42
C ALA A 44 -11.16 -8.58 -10.41
N SER A 45 -10.68 -9.31 -11.42
CA SER A 45 -9.27 -9.73 -11.50
C SER A 45 -8.38 -8.52 -11.75
N SER A 46 -8.78 -7.65 -12.68
CA SER A 46 -8.11 -6.38 -12.97
C SER A 46 -8.11 -5.46 -11.74
N ALA A 47 -9.22 -5.38 -11.01
CA ALA A 47 -9.31 -4.61 -9.77
C ALA A 47 -8.35 -5.14 -8.70
N LEU A 48 -8.28 -6.46 -8.52
CA LEU A 48 -7.41 -7.11 -7.53
C LEU A 48 -5.93 -6.93 -7.87
N ALA A 49 -5.55 -7.03 -9.15
CA ALA A 49 -4.19 -6.77 -9.59
C ALA A 49 -3.78 -5.33 -9.25
N ARG A 50 -4.64 -4.35 -9.59
CA ARG A 50 -4.37 -2.94 -9.25
C ARG A 50 -4.29 -2.69 -7.75
N TYR A 51 -5.13 -3.35 -6.96
CA TYR A 51 -5.07 -3.29 -5.50
C TYR A 51 -3.73 -3.79 -4.95
N GLN A 52 -3.23 -4.92 -5.47
CA GLN A 52 -1.93 -5.46 -5.06
C GLN A 52 -0.78 -4.52 -5.42
N ASP A 53 -0.83 -3.90 -6.60
CA ASP A 53 0.16 -2.90 -7.01
C ASP A 53 0.16 -1.70 -6.04
N ILE A 54 -1.01 -1.18 -5.67
CA ILE A 54 -1.14 -0.08 -4.70
C ILE A 54 -0.55 -0.47 -3.34
N LYS A 55 -0.88 -1.65 -2.82
CA LYS A 55 -0.36 -2.10 -1.51
C LYS A 55 1.15 -2.26 -1.53
N LYS A 56 1.72 -2.75 -2.63
CA LYS A 56 3.18 -2.82 -2.80
C LYS A 56 3.81 -1.43 -2.83
N GLU A 57 3.19 -0.46 -3.52
CA GLU A 57 3.67 0.93 -3.55
C GLU A 57 3.59 1.58 -2.15
N GLU A 58 2.51 1.35 -1.39
CA GLU A 58 2.36 1.83 -0.02
C GLU A 58 3.44 1.28 0.92
N GLU A 59 3.73 -0.02 0.84
CA GLU A 59 4.81 -0.65 1.63
C GLU A 59 6.17 -0.04 1.31
N LEU A 60 6.48 0.16 0.02
CA LEU A 60 7.72 0.78 -0.42
C LEU A 60 7.82 2.24 0.04
N ASN A 61 6.73 3.00 -0.04
CA ASN A 61 6.68 4.39 0.42
C ASN A 61 6.90 4.49 1.93
N LEU A 62 6.26 3.63 2.72
CA LEU A 62 6.45 3.59 4.17
C LEU A 62 7.91 3.25 4.51
N TYR A 63 8.49 2.29 3.81
CA TYR A 63 9.90 1.94 3.98
C TYR A 63 10.84 3.09 3.61
N ALA A 64 10.60 3.77 2.48
CA ALA A 64 11.39 4.92 2.05
C ALA A 64 11.29 6.08 3.05
N PHE A 65 10.09 6.37 3.56
CA PHE A 65 9.87 7.37 4.60
C PHE A 65 10.61 7.03 5.90
N ALA A 66 10.55 5.76 6.35
CA ALA A 66 11.21 5.31 7.57
C ALA A 66 12.75 5.34 7.47
N THR A 67 13.31 5.08 6.29
CA THR A 67 14.77 4.94 6.10
C THR A 67 15.47 6.21 5.62
N GLY A 68 14.74 7.14 4.98
CA GLY A 68 15.29 8.41 4.49
C GLY A 68 16.15 9.18 5.52
N PRO A 69 15.66 9.39 6.76
CA PRO A 69 16.44 10.09 7.79
C PRO A 69 17.77 9.41 8.14
N ILE A 70 17.81 8.07 8.13
CA ILE A 70 19.02 7.29 8.42
C ILE A 70 20.08 7.58 7.35
N PHE A 71 19.68 7.56 6.08
CA PHE A 71 20.59 7.90 4.98
C PHE A 71 21.08 9.33 5.06
N THR A 72 20.22 10.30 5.43
CA THR A 72 20.63 11.69 5.60
C THR A 72 21.71 11.84 6.66
N VAL A 73 21.55 11.20 7.83
CA VAL A 73 22.56 11.25 8.91
C VAL A 73 23.89 10.68 8.43
N LEU A 74 23.88 9.53 7.75
CA LEU A 74 25.10 8.90 7.23
C LEU A 74 25.83 9.80 6.22
N ILE A 75 25.09 10.46 5.32
CA ILE A 75 25.66 11.40 4.34
C ILE A 75 26.35 12.57 5.05
N VAL A 76 25.72 13.15 6.07
CA VAL A 76 26.29 14.28 6.83
C VAL A 76 27.58 13.87 7.55
N VAL A 77 27.60 12.68 8.17
CA VAL A 77 28.79 12.17 8.86
C VAL A 77 29.95 11.97 7.88
N VAL A 78 29.69 11.36 6.72
CA VAL A 78 30.70 11.17 5.68
C VAL A 78 31.20 12.51 5.14
N ALA A 79 30.29 13.45 4.83
CA ALA A 79 30.66 14.77 4.34
C ALA A 79 31.51 15.55 5.36
N ALA A 80 31.17 15.48 6.64
CA ALA A 80 31.94 16.09 7.71
C ALA A 80 33.34 15.48 7.84
N ALA A 81 33.46 14.14 7.75
CA ALA A 81 34.74 13.45 7.79
C ALA A 81 35.64 13.83 6.59
N VAL A 82 35.08 13.90 5.39
CA VAL A 82 35.79 14.35 4.18
C VAL A 82 36.21 15.80 4.32
N GLY A 83 35.31 16.69 4.76
CA GLY A 83 35.62 18.09 4.99
C GLY A 83 36.76 18.27 6.00
N TYR A 84 36.74 17.51 7.09
CA TYR A 84 37.82 17.49 8.08
C TYR A 84 39.15 17.03 7.48
N LEU A 85 39.16 15.98 6.67
CA LEU A 85 40.38 15.48 6.03
C LEU A 85 40.96 16.46 4.99
N VAL A 86 40.11 17.21 4.29
CA VAL A 86 40.53 18.17 3.25
C VAL A 86 40.97 19.51 3.84
N MET A 87 40.38 19.94 4.96
CA MET A 87 40.72 21.21 5.65
C MET A 87 41.82 21.06 6.71
N ARG A 88 42.30 19.85 6.96
CA ARG A 88 43.46 19.55 7.82
C ARG A 88 44.77 19.71 7.06
#